data_AF-A0A7R8Z334-F1
#
_entry.id   AF-A0A7R8Z334-F1
#
_cell.length_a   1.000
_cell.length_b   1.000
_cell.length_c   1.000
_cell.angle_alpha   90.00
_cell.angle_beta   90.00
_cell.angle_gamma   90.00
#
_symmetry.space_group_name_H-M   'P 1'
#
loop_
_entity.id
_entity.type
_entity.pdbx_description
1 polymer ?
#
loop_
_entity_poly.entity_id
_entity_poly.type
_entity_poly.pdbx_seq_one_letter_code
_entity_poly.pdbx_strand_id
1 'polypeptide(L)'
;MAKNDANIVLSNSQGKGTVQYTIVVGGADNTYSWLRNTSDTTVGLDSHTPGLLSPLFPTPVIVRQKHNGQVEVSVPGITDPLLRADAADLEVQSICFYAWNTQSRWFYNCAEKEDSCSVVKRNCAQLNSRKN
;
A
#
# COMPACT_ATOMS: atom_id res chain seq x y z
N MET A 1 -7.10 4.43 -20.10
CA MET A 1 -6.41 4.54 -18.79
C MET A 1 -7.17 3.69 -17.79
N ALA A 2 -6.50 3.06 -16.81
CA ALA A 2 -7.24 2.46 -15.70
C ALA A 2 -7.98 3.59 -14.97
N LYS A 3 -9.24 3.36 -14.58
CA LYS A 3 -10.04 4.33 -13.81
C LYS A 3 -9.96 4.10 -12.29
N ASN A 4 -9.23 3.06 -11.88
CA ASN A 4 -9.37 2.48 -10.56
C ASN A 4 -8.07 2.57 -9.79
N ASP A 5 -8.20 2.47 -8.49
CA ASP A 5 -7.11 2.57 -7.54
C ASP A 5 -6.60 1.19 -7.10
N ALA A 6 -5.35 1.17 -6.70
CA ALA A 6 -4.69 0.03 -6.09
C ALA A 6 -4.37 0.37 -4.64
N ASN A 7 -5.04 -0.31 -3.69
CA ASN A 7 -4.82 -0.10 -2.27
C ASN A 7 -4.02 -1.26 -1.68
N ILE A 8 -2.95 -0.92 -0.96
CA ILE A 8 -2.12 -1.84 -0.17
C ILE A 8 -2.14 -1.35 1.27
N VAL A 9 -2.57 -2.19 2.20
CA VAL A 9 -2.59 -1.88 3.63
C VAL A 9 -1.54 -2.71 4.33
N LEU A 10 -0.69 -2.03 5.09
CA LEU A 10 0.29 -2.61 6.00
C LEU A 10 -0.23 -2.47 7.43
N SER A 11 -0.12 -3.52 8.23
CA SER A 11 -0.57 -3.48 9.63
C SER A 11 0.41 -4.15 10.58
N ASN A 12 0.44 -3.63 11.81
CA ASN A 12 1.20 -4.17 12.93
C ASN A 12 0.56 -5.37 13.62
N SER A 13 -0.54 -5.88 13.07
CA SER A 13 -1.26 -7.00 13.66
C SER A 13 -1.68 -7.96 12.57
N GLN A 14 -1.64 -9.24 12.90
CA GLN A 14 -2.42 -10.25 12.21
C GLN A 14 -3.90 -10.16 12.62
N GLY A 15 -4.55 -9.01 12.58
CA GLY A 15 -5.90 -8.83 13.13
C GLY A 15 -6.45 -7.46 12.79
N LYS A 16 -7.39 -6.95 13.58
CA LYS A 16 -7.69 -5.52 13.58
C LYS A 16 -6.53 -4.81 14.26
N GLY A 17 -5.48 -4.51 13.50
CA GLY A 17 -4.34 -3.75 14.02
C GLY A 17 -4.75 -2.35 14.41
N THR A 18 -4.09 -1.84 15.45
CA THR A 18 -4.24 -0.46 15.93
C THR A 18 -3.48 0.53 15.05
N VAL A 19 -2.41 0.07 14.40
CA VAL A 19 -1.62 0.83 13.42
C VAL A 19 -1.79 0.22 12.04
N GLN A 20 -2.22 1.06 11.10
CA GLN A 20 -2.43 0.69 9.71
C GLN A 20 -1.93 1.82 8.83
N TYR A 21 -1.15 1.47 7.81
CA TYR A 21 -0.73 2.41 6.78
C TYR A 21 -1.30 1.96 5.45
N THR A 22 -2.02 2.85 4.79
CA THR A 22 -2.62 2.62 3.48
C THR A 22 -1.77 3.32 2.42
N ILE A 23 -1.25 2.52 1.50
CA ILE A 23 -0.68 2.97 0.23
C ILE A 23 -1.80 2.90 -0.80
N VAL A 24 -2.09 4.02 -1.44
CA VAL A 24 -2.98 4.09 -2.60
C VAL A 24 -2.17 4.52 -3.80
N VAL A 25 -2.25 3.74 -4.87
CA VAL A 25 -1.67 4.06 -6.18
C VAL A 25 -2.82 4.27 -7.16
N GLY A 26 -2.77 5.36 -7.91
CA GLY A 26 -3.81 5.66 -8.90
C GLY A 26 -5.19 5.95 -8.29
N GLY A 27 -5.23 6.55 -7.11
CA GLY A 27 -6.44 7.17 -6.57
C GLY A 27 -6.88 8.40 -7.38
N ALA A 28 -8.08 8.90 -7.08
CA ALA A 28 -8.71 10.02 -7.79
C ALA A 28 -8.70 9.81 -9.32
N ASP A 29 -9.33 8.73 -9.80
CA ASP A 29 -9.35 8.36 -11.22
C ASP A 29 -7.95 8.15 -11.83
N ASN A 30 -7.06 7.48 -11.11
CA ASN A 30 -5.70 7.19 -11.55
C ASN A 30 -4.85 8.45 -11.79
N THR A 31 -4.98 9.45 -10.91
CA THR A 31 -4.24 10.71 -10.99
C THR A 31 -3.35 11.01 -9.79
N TYR A 32 -3.61 10.40 -8.63
CA TYR A 32 -2.82 10.61 -7.43
C TYR A 32 -2.44 9.30 -6.75
N SER A 33 -1.34 9.34 -6.01
CA SER A 33 -0.92 8.27 -5.13
C SER A 33 -0.66 8.86 -3.75
N TRP A 34 -0.90 8.13 -2.67
CA TRP A 34 -0.61 8.57 -1.31
C TRP A 34 -0.28 7.42 -0.38
N LEU A 35 0.49 7.72 0.66
CA LEU A 35 0.81 6.80 1.76
C LEU A 35 0.42 7.49 3.07
N ARG A 36 -0.55 6.94 3.80
CA ARG A 36 -1.08 7.57 5.03
C ARG A 36 -1.33 6.57 6.14
N ASN A 37 -1.27 7.04 7.39
CA ASN A 37 -1.84 6.29 8.52
C ASN A 37 -3.38 6.26 8.35
N THR A 38 -3.98 5.08 8.46
CA THR A 38 -5.43 4.90 8.27
C THR A 38 -6.24 5.58 9.37
N SER A 39 -5.70 5.69 10.58
CA SER A 39 -6.31 6.36 11.73
C SER A 39 -6.09 7.88 11.72
N ASP A 40 -5.06 8.33 11.01
CA ASP A 40 -4.73 9.75 10.86
C ASP A 40 -4.33 10.07 9.41
N THR A 41 -5.31 10.51 8.63
CA THR A 41 -5.12 10.85 7.21
C THR A 41 -4.36 12.15 7.00
N THR A 42 -4.03 12.90 8.06
CA THR A 42 -3.18 14.10 7.98
C THR A 42 -1.70 13.73 7.87
N VAL A 43 -1.34 12.51 8.29
CA VAL A 43 0.03 12.00 8.26
C VAL A 43 0.23 11.23 6.96
N GLY A 44 0.94 11.84 6.02
CA GLY A 44 1.34 11.20 4.76
C GLY A 44 1.57 12.17 3.62
N LEU A 45 2.32 11.73 2.61
CA LEU A 45 2.55 12.49 1.38
C LEU A 45 1.65 11.98 0.26
N ASP A 46 1.16 12.90 -0.55
CA ASP A 46 0.53 12.66 -1.84
C ASP A 46 1.49 13.02 -2.99
N SER A 47 1.33 12.32 -4.11
CA SER A 47 2.11 12.53 -5.31
C SER A 47 1.20 12.49 -6.53
N HIS A 48 1.33 13.50 -7.40
CA HIS A 48 0.58 13.55 -8.65
C HIS A 48 1.18 12.55 -9.65
N THR A 49 0.40 11.52 -9.98
CA THR A 49 0.84 10.30 -10.67
C THR A 49 -0.16 9.87 -11.76
N PRO A 50 -0.41 10.73 -12.76
CA PRO A 50 -1.42 10.48 -13.77
C PRO A 50 -1.11 9.27 -14.64
N GLY A 51 -2.09 8.37 -14.77
CA GLY A 51 -2.03 7.23 -15.68
C GLY A 51 -1.09 6.11 -15.23
N LEU A 52 -0.69 6.09 -13.95
CA LEU A 52 0.29 5.14 -13.42
C LEU A 52 -0.20 3.68 -13.49
N LEU A 53 -1.49 3.45 -13.29
CA LEU A 53 -2.09 2.12 -13.40
C LEU A 53 -2.57 1.83 -14.83
N SER A 54 -2.30 0.60 -15.27
CA SER A 54 -2.75 0.06 -16.55
C SER A 54 -3.83 -1.01 -16.36
N PRO A 55 -4.88 -1.03 -17.19
CA PRO A 55 -5.89 -2.09 -17.15
C PRO A 55 -5.41 -3.39 -17.81
N LEU A 56 -4.32 -3.35 -18.58
CA LEU A 56 -3.82 -4.49 -19.36
C LEU A 56 -2.55 -5.10 -18.79
N PHE A 57 -1.70 -4.28 -18.17
CA PHE A 57 -0.39 -4.69 -17.68
C PHE A 57 -0.27 -4.43 -16.18
N PRO A 58 0.27 -5.36 -15.39
CA PRO A 58 0.49 -5.13 -13.97
C PRO A 58 1.54 -4.04 -13.77
N THR A 59 1.22 -3.02 -12.98
CA THR A 59 2.19 -2.00 -12.56
C THR A 59 2.99 -2.53 -11.36
N PRO A 60 4.32 -2.69 -11.46
CA PRO A 60 5.14 -3.12 -10.33
C PRO A 60 5.23 -2.00 -9.29
N VAL A 61 4.93 -2.33 -8.04
CA VAL A 61 5.06 -1.43 -6.88
C VAL A 61 6.00 -2.09 -5.88
N ILE A 62 7.05 -1.37 -5.49
CA ILE A 62 8.03 -1.81 -4.50
C ILE A 62 7.76 -1.05 -3.22
N VAL A 63 7.49 -1.78 -2.15
CA VAL A 63 7.34 -1.23 -0.80
C VAL A 63 8.56 -1.64 0.01
N ARG A 64 9.28 -0.66 0.54
CA ARG A 64 10.46 -0.88 1.38
C ARG A 64 10.27 -0.23 2.73
N GLN A 65 10.31 -1.03 3.79
CA GLN A 65 10.46 -0.52 5.14
C GLN A 65 11.95 -0.50 5.51
N LYS A 66 12.44 0.66 5.96
CA LYS A 66 13.80 0.85 6.45
C LYS A 66 13.87 0.61 7.95
N HIS A 67 15.06 0.30 8.46
CA HIS A 67 15.30 0.05 9.89
C HIS A 67 14.96 1.24 10.79
N ASN A 68 14.95 2.46 10.26
CA ASN A 68 14.57 3.68 10.98
C ASN A 68 13.05 3.91 11.03
N GLY A 69 12.24 2.94 10.61
CA GLY A 69 10.77 3.05 10.61
C GLY A 69 10.20 3.78 9.39
N GLN A 70 11.03 4.25 8.46
CA GLN A 70 10.54 4.90 7.26
C GLN A 70 10.03 3.87 6.24
N VAL A 71 8.85 4.12 5.68
CA VAL A 71 8.29 3.34 4.56
C VAL A 71 8.43 4.16 3.29
N GLU A 72 8.97 3.53 2.24
CA GLU A 72 9.09 4.09 0.90
C GLU A 72 8.32 3.23 -0.10
N VAL A 73 7.66 3.89 -1.03
CA VAL A 73 6.98 3.26 -2.17
C VAL A 73 7.68 3.72 -3.44
N SER A 74 8.00 2.80 -4.34
CA SER A 74 8.64 3.11 -5.62
C SER A 74 7.98 2.33 -6.74
N VAL A 75 8.01 2.90 -7.95
CA VAL A 75 7.60 2.23 -9.18
C VAL A 75 8.81 2.24 -10.13
N PRO A 76 9.26 1.08 -10.63
CA PRO A 76 10.34 1.01 -11.62
C PRO A 76 10.12 1.97 -12.79
N GLY A 77 11.14 2.75 -13.13
CA GLY A 77 11.08 3.76 -14.20
C GLY A 77 10.58 5.14 -13.75
N ILE A 78 10.19 5.32 -12.48
CA ILE A 78 9.90 6.62 -11.87
C ILE A 78 11.04 6.96 -10.90
N THR A 79 11.61 8.16 -11.04
CA THR A 79 12.73 8.65 -10.21
C THR A 79 12.24 9.10 -8.82
N ASP A 80 13.08 8.88 -7.79
CA ASP A 80 12.80 9.04 -6.34
C ASP A 80 11.67 8.13 -5.81
N PRO A 81 11.62 7.81 -4.49
CA PRO A 81 10.48 7.05 -4.01
C PRO A 81 9.22 7.87 -4.26
N LEU A 82 8.29 7.27 -5.02
CA LEU A 82 6.98 7.80 -5.34
C LEU A 82 6.29 8.41 -4.10
N LEU A 83 6.42 7.72 -2.97
CA LEU A 83 5.86 8.11 -1.67
C LEU A 83 6.81 7.74 -0.55
N ARG A 84 6.74 8.51 0.54
CA ARG A 84 7.47 8.24 1.78
C ARG A 84 6.62 8.65 2.98
N ALA A 85 6.69 7.88 4.06
CA ALA A 85 6.15 8.27 5.35
C ALA A 85 7.04 7.73 6.47
N ASP A 86 7.11 8.49 7.56
CA ASP A 86 7.68 8.00 8.81
C ASP A 86 6.61 7.17 9.52
N ALA A 87 6.85 5.86 9.58
CA ALA A 87 5.95 4.85 10.15
C ALA A 87 6.71 4.07 11.23
N ALA A 88 7.35 4.80 12.15
CA ALA A 88 8.17 4.24 13.21
C ALA A 88 7.37 3.37 14.19
N ASP A 89 6.06 3.53 14.23
CA ASP A 89 5.09 2.74 15.00
C ASP A 89 4.61 1.47 14.26
N LEU A 90 4.99 1.30 12.99
CA LEU A 90 4.60 0.17 12.17
C LEU A 90 5.67 -0.92 12.20
N GLU A 91 5.36 -2.07 12.79
CA GLU A 91 6.12 -3.31 12.57
C GLU A 91 5.28 -4.23 11.67
N VAL A 92 5.59 -4.35 10.39
CA VAL A 92 4.68 -5.01 9.43
C VAL A 92 4.51 -6.51 9.76
N GLN A 93 3.31 -6.89 10.19
CA GLN A 93 2.93 -8.29 10.45
C GLN A 93 1.91 -8.83 9.45
N SER A 94 1.14 -7.95 8.79
CA SER A 94 0.21 -8.35 7.75
C SER A 94 0.13 -7.36 6.60
N ILE A 95 -0.21 -7.89 5.43
CA ILE A 95 -0.44 -7.13 4.21
C ILE A 95 -1.79 -7.49 3.59
N CYS A 96 -2.43 -6.46 3.06
CA CYS A 96 -3.81 -6.48 2.59
C CYS A 96 -3.88 -5.75 1.25
N PHE A 97 -4.58 -6.32 0.26
CA PHE A 97 -4.76 -5.71 -1.07
C PHE A 97 -6.23 -5.55 -1.41
N TYR A 98 -6.65 -4.38 -1.91
CA TYR A 98 -8.01 -4.18 -2.42
C TYR A 98 -8.07 -3.05 -3.45
N ALA A 99 -9.15 -3.02 -4.22
CA ALA A 99 -9.46 -1.96 -5.18
C ALA A 99 -10.95 -1.63 -5.06
N TRP A 100 -11.32 -0.38 -5.33
CA TRP A 100 -12.73 0.01 -5.29
C TRP A 100 -13.42 -0.31 -6.61
N ASN A 101 -14.63 -0.87 -6.51
CA ASN A 101 -15.56 -1.04 -7.64
C ASN A 101 -14.99 -1.80 -8.85
N THR A 102 -13.96 -2.61 -8.66
CA THR A 102 -13.34 -3.41 -9.72
C THR A 102 -12.83 -4.74 -9.19
N GLN A 103 -12.82 -5.75 -10.06
CA GLN A 103 -12.00 -6.93 -9.83
C GLN A 103 -10.56 -6.60 -10.23
N SER A 104 -9.63 -6.86 -9.31
CA SER A 104 -8.21 -6.64 -9.52
C SER A 104 -7.42 -7.91 -9.23
N ARG A 105 -6.35 -8.13 -9.98
CA ARG A 105 -5.41 -9.23 -9.75
C ARG A 105 -4.14 -8.67 -9.12
N TRP A 106 -3.69 -9.34 -8.06
CA TRP A 106 -2.53 -8.93 -7.27
C TRP A 106 -1.48 -10.01 -7.29
N PHE A 107 -0.26 -9.62 -7.65
CA PHE A 107 0.94 -10.43 -7.52
C PHE A 107 1.77 -9.80 -6.42
N TYR A 108 2.16 -10.60 -5.44
CA TYR A 108 3.03 -10.15 -4.37
C TYR A 108 4.11 -11.20 -4.17
N ASN A 109 5.34 -10.74 -4.04
CA ASN A 109 6.46 -11.54 -3.60
C ASN A 109 7.09 -10.83 -2.41
N CYS A 110 7.45 -11.60 -1.41
CA CYS A 110 8.40 -11.15 -0.41
C CYS A 110 9.68 -11.92 -0.67
N ALA A 111 10.79 -11.23 -0.90
CA ALA A 111 12.04 -11.89 -1.21
C ALA A 111 12.50 -12.69 0.01
N GLU A 112 12.60 -14.01 -0.16
CA GLU A 112 13.08 -14.99 0.83
C GLU A 112 14.58 -14.78 1.13
N LYS A 113 14.96 -13.69 1.79
CA LYS A 113 16.09 -13.81 2.71
C LYS A 113 15.48 -14.34 4.00
N GLU A 114 15.94 -15.53 4.41
CA GLU A 114 15.32 -16.49 5.34
C GLU A 114 14.77 -15.94 6.68
N ASP A 115 14.97 -14.67 7.02
CA ASP A 115 14.45 -14.04 8.25
C ASP A 115 13.60 -12.77 8.03
N SER A 116 13.33 -12.34 6.78
CA SER A 116 12.79 -10.98 6.53
C SER A 116 11.30 -10.90 6.19
N CYS A 117 10.55 -12.00 6.13
CA CYS A 117 9.13 -11.91 5.80
C CYS A 117 8.24 -12.98 6.45
N SER A 118 7.87 -12.72 7.70
CA SER A 118 6.78 -13.40 8.41
C SER A 118 5.39 -12.78 8.12
N VAL A 119 5.29 -11.92 7.10
CA VAL A 119 4.11 -11.11 6.81
C VAL A 119 2.97 -11.98 6.27
N VAL A 120 1.87 -12.05 7.03
CA VAL A 120 0.69 -12.81 6.63
C VAL A 120 -0.14 -12.02 5.63
N LYS A 121 -0.38 -12.58 4.44
CA LYS A 121 -1.37 -12.03 3.51
C LYS A 121 -2.78 -12.21 4.07
N ARG A 122 -3.55 -11.13 4.13
CA ARG A 122 -4.93 -11.15 4.63
C ARG A 122 -5.95 -10.68 3.59
N ASN A 123 -7.21 -11.05 3.86
CA ASN A 123 -8.36 -10.57 3.14
C ASN A 123 -8.87 -9.27 3.79
N CYS A 124 -8.82 -8.17 3.05
CA CYS A 124 -9.21 -6.82 3.50
C CYS A 124 -10.68 -6.67 3.89
N ALA A 125 -11.54 -7.60 3.49
CA ALA A 125 -12.97 -7.55 3.82
C ALA A 125 -13.25 -7.45 5.33
N GLN A 126 -12.32 -7.95 6.17
CA GLN A 126 -12.45 -7.87 7.63
C GLN A 126 -12.08 -6.49 8.22
N LEU A 127 -11.37 -5.63 7.48
CA LEU A 127 -11.01 -4.27 7.90
C LEU A 127 -12.12 -3.26 7.62
N ASN A 128 -12.94 -3.51 6.58
CA ASN A 128 -14.05 -2.63 6.16
C ASN A 128 -15.40 -2.91 6.85
N SER A 129 -15.52 -3.93 7.70
CA SER A 129 -16.81 -4.43 8.20
C SER A 129 -17.49 -3.59 9.29
N ARG A 130 -16.96 -2.41 9.67
CA ARG A 130 -17.61 -1.53 10.66
C ARG A 130 -17.43 -0.03 10.36
N LYS A 131 -17.94 0.41 9.22
CA LYS A 131 -18.44 1.79 9.07
C LYS A 131 -19.94 1.73 8.78
N ASN A 132 -20.71 1.29 9.78
CA ASN A 132 -22.14 1.53 9.91
C ASN A 132 -22.37 2.06 11.32
#